data_AF-A0A7Y4UAA0-F1
#
_entry.id   AF-A0A7Y4UAA0-F1
#
_cell.length_a   1.000
_cell.length_b   1.000
_cell.length_c   1.000
_cell.angle_alpha   90.00
_cell.angle_beta   90.00
_cell.angle_gamma   90.00
#
_symmetry.space_group_name_H-M   'P 1'
#
loop_
_entity.id
_entity.type
_entity.pdbx_description
1 polymer ?
#
loop_
_entity_poly.entity_id
_entity_poly.type
_entity_poly.pdbx_seq_one_letter_code
_entity_poly.pdbx_strand_id
1 'polypeptide(L)'
;SLIIDLDPQARDLEGYLFPDTYEYTSTTTREQLVETMVKRFRKVFTPELQNQARQFGWTTRQAVTFASLIEKEAKVDAERETISSVYHNRLQKGIQLACDPTVIYAALIEGKYRGKIYRSDLDRDSPYNTYKKIGMPPGPIASPGKRSLNAALSPAQTDYIYFVVDVTKNDGSHKFSVSSGDHDRAVQLLRQQERGQLP
;
A
#
# COMPACT_ATOMS: atom_id res chain seq x y z
N SER A 1 6.55 -9.98 22.22
CA SER A 1 6.18 -9.27 20.98
C SER A 1 4.66 -9.19 20.92
N LEU A 2 4.09 -8.03 20.58
CA LEU A 2 2.63 -7.78 20.63
C LEU A 2 1.84 -8.39 19.46
N ILE A 3 2.51 -8.97 18.46
CA ILE A 3 1.86 -9.46 17.24
C ILE A 3 2.35 -10.84 16.76
N ILE A 4 3.36 -11.43 17.41
CA ILE A 4 4.06 -12.64 16.93
C ILE A 4 3.16 -13.86 16.75
N ASP A 5 2.06 -13.94 17.51
CA ASP A 5 1.02 -14.97 17.39
C ASP A 5 0.20 -14.84 16.10
N LEU A 6 0.05 -13.62 15.55
CA LEU A 6 -0.64 -13.37 14.28
C LEU A 6 0.33 -13.29 13.09
N ASP A 7 1.51 -12.71 13.29
CA ASP A 7 2.62 -12.68 12.32
C ASP A 7 3.92 -13.20 12.99
N PRO A 8 4.21 -14.50 12.86
CA PRO A 8 5.44 -15.10 13.41
C PRO A 8 6.74 -14.54 12.83
N GLN A 9 6.69 -13.82 11.71
CA GLN A 9 7.87 -13.22 11.07
C GLN A 9 8.04 -11.73 11.44
N ALA A 10 7.14 -11.15 12.23
CA ALA A 10 7.21 -9.77 12.67
C ALA A 10 8.47 -9.51 13.51
N ARG A 11 9.30 -8.58 13.05
CA ARG A 11 10.49 -8.07 13.77
C ARG A 11 10.22 -6.72 14.45
N ASP A 12 9.20 -6.01 14.00
CA ASP A 12 8.73 -4.72 14.47
C ASP A 12 7.19 -4.70 14.43
N LEU A 13 6.60 -3.52 14.63
CA LEU A 13 5.15 -3.30 14.59
C LEU A 13 4.70 -2.55 13.32
N GLU A 14 5.54 -2.48 12.28
CA GLU A 14 5.18 -1.86 11.01
C GLU A 14 3.93 -2.54 10.42
N GLY A 15 2.93 -1.76 10.04
CA GLY A 15 1.64 -2.29 9.60
C GLY A 15 0.64 -2.65 10.71
N TYR A 16 1.09 -2.74 11.96
CA TYR A 16 0.27 -3.25 13.08
C TYR A 16 -0.17 -2.18 14.09
N LEU A 17 0.35 -0.96 13.96
CA LEU A 17 -0.10 0.20 14.75
C LEU A 17 -1.31 0.84 14.05
N PHE A 18 -2.52 0.40 14.39
CA PHE A 18 -3.72 0.80 13.64
C PHE A 18 -3.95 2.31 13.63
N PRO A 19 -4.28 2.94 12.48
CA PRO A 19 -4.53 4.37 12.40
C PRO A 19 -5.96 4.68 12.84
N ASP A 20 -6.13 5.18 14.06
CA ASP A 20 -7.42 5.61 14.62
C ASP A 20 -7.20 6.82 15.53
N THR A 21 -8.29 7.39 16.02
CA THR A 21 -8.23 8.41 17.08
C THR A 21 -8.12 7.72 18.43
N TYR A 22 -7.09 8.07 19.19
CA TYR A 22 -6.83 7.51 20.53
C TYR A 22 -6.91 8.60 21.58
N GLU A 23 -7.74 8.40 22.59
CA GLU A 23 -7.76 9.23 23.79
C GLU A 23 -6.73 8.71 24.80
N TYR A 24 -5.99 9.62 25.42
CA TYR A 24 -4.98 9.29 26.43
C TYR A 24 -4.90 10.40 27.48
N THR A 25 -4.35 10.04 28.64
CA THR A 25 -4.13 10.96 29.77
C THR A 25 -2.67 11.39 29.84
N SER A 26 -2.37 12.42 30.64
CA SER A 26 -0.99 12.84 30.94
C SER A 26 -0.11 11.76 31.58
N THR A 27 -0.72 10.71 32.13
CA THR A 27 -0.04 9.55 32.74
C THR A 27 0.11 8.36 31.80
N THR A 28 -0.46 8.42 30.60
CA THR A 28 -0.38 7.31 29.63
C THR A 28 1.03 7.19 29.08
N THR A 29 1.64 6.01 29.19
CA THR A 29 2.99 5.76 28.68
C THR A 29 2.98 5.46 27.18
N ARG A 30 4.15 5.57 26.53
CA ARG A 30 4.32 5.22 25.10
C ARG A 30 3.97 3.75 24.85
N GLU A 31 4.36 2.87 25.76
CA GLU A 31 4.11 1.43 25.69
C GLU A 31 2.61 1.13 25.77
N GLN A 32 1.89 1.79 26.68
CA GLN A 32 0.43 1.66 26.79
C GLN A 32 -0.29 2.14 25.54
N LEU A 33 0.16 3.24 24.94
CA LEU A 33 -0.40 3.74 23.69
C LEU A 33 -0.16 2.75 22.54
N VAL A 34 1.08 2.26 22.39
CA VAL A 34 1.42 1.25 21.38
C VAL A 34 0.60 -0.02 21.55
N GLU A 35 0.45 -0.54 22.77
CA GLU A 35 -0.42 -1.67 23.06
C GLU A 35 -1.87 -1.40 22.65
N THR A 36 -2.37 -0.20 22.91
CA THR A 36 -3.74 0.20 22.54
C THR A 36 -3.91 0.19 21.02
N MET A 37 -2.94 0.70 20.27
CA MET A 37 -2.96 0.67 18.80
C MET A 37 -2.94 -0.76 18.25
N VAL A 38 -2.11 -1.65 18.81
CA VAL A 38 -2.07 -3.06 18.39
C VAL A 38 -3.34 -3.80 18.79
N LYS A 39 -3.89 -3.55 19.99
CA LYS A 39 -5.19 -4.09 20.41
C LYS A 39 -6.30 -3.64 19.46
N ARG A 40 -6.25 -2.40 18.97
CA ARG A 40 -7.19 -1.88 17.97
C ARG A 40 -7.03 -2.59 16.63
N PHE A 41 -5.79 -2.77 16.13
CA PHE A 41 -5.52 -3.56 14.93
C PHE A 41 -6.16 -4.95 15.03
N ARG A 42 -5.92 -5.67 16.14
CA ARG A 42 -6.48 -7.02 16.36
C ARG A 42 -8.00 -7.07 16.34
N LYS A 43 -8.66 -6.03 16.86
CA LYS A 43 -10.13 -5.92 16.81
C LYS A 43 -10.65 -5.68 15.39
N VAL A 44 -9.86 -5.02 14.54
CA VAL A 44 -10.24 -4.71 13.16
C VAL A 44 -9.90 -5.86 12.21
N PHE A 45 -8.75 -6.52 12.41
CA PHE A 45 -8.32 -7.69 11.63
C PHE A 45 -8.97 -8.97 12.17
N THR A 46 -10.28 -9.04 12.01
CA THR A 46 -11.15 -10.07 12.58
C THR A 46 -10.84 -11.48 12.06
N PRO A 47 -11.33 -12.54 12.72
CA PRO A 47 -11.20 -13.91 12.23
C PRO A 47 -11.72 -14.11 10.80
N GLU A 48 -12.74 -13.36 10.38
CA GLU A 48 -13.28 -13.38 9.02
C GLU A 48 -12.26 -12.85 8.00
N LEU A 49 -11.60 -11.71 8.27
CA LEU A 49 -10.53 -11.20 7.41
C LEU A 49 -9.33 -12.15 7.39
N GLN A 50 -8.99 -12.75 8.53
CA GLN A 50 -7.93 -13.78 8.58
C GLN A 50 -8.29 -15.01 7.73
N ASN A 51 -9.56 -15.43 7.74
CA ASN A 51 -10.05 -16.51 6.88
C ASN A 51 -9.98 -16.14 5.40
N GLN A 52 -10.40 -14.92 5.03
CA GLN A 52 -10.28 -14.44 3.65
C GLN A 52 -8.82 -14.40 3.18
N ALA A 53 -7.90 -13.90 4.01
CA ALA A 53 -6.47 -13.95 3.70
C ALA A 53 -5.98 -15.39 3.42
N ARG A 54 -6.42 -16.36 4.23
CA ARG A 54 -6.10 -17.78 4.02
C ARG A 54 -6.66 -18.33 2.70
N GLN A 55 -7.83 -17.86 2.23
CA GLN A 55 -8.38 -18.26 0.94
C GLN A 55 -7.51 -17.81 -0.25
N PHE A 56 -6.80 -16.68 -0.11
CA PHE A 56 -5.76 -16.26 -1.06
C PHE A 56 -4.41 -16.99 -0.85
N GLY A 57 -4.32 -17.91 0.11
CA GLY A 57 -3.06 -18.54 0.50
C GLY A 57 -2.08 -17.58 1.19
N TRP A 58 -2.58 -16.45 1.70
CA TRP A 58 -1.75 -15.42 2.32
C TRP A 58 -1.66 -15.58 3.83
N THR A 59 -0.46 -15.32 4.34
CA THR A 59 -0.23 -15.07 5.77
C THR A 59 -0.80 -13.72 6.19
N THR A 60 -0.99 -13.50 7.51
CA THR A 60 -1.34 -12.17 8.05
C THR A 60 -0.38 -11.09 7.53
N ARG A 61 0.93 -11.38 7.55
CA ARG A 61 1.95 -10.46 7.07
C ARG A 61 1.73 -10.04 5.63
N GLN A 62 1.43 -11.00 4.74
CA GLN A 62 1.16 -10.72 3.33
C GLN A 62 -0.12 -9.91 3.14
N ALA A 63 -1.20 -10.25 3.85
CA ALA A 63 -2.45 -9.49 3.78
C ALA A 63 -2.26 -8.03 4.24
N VAL A 64 -1.57 -7.80 5.36
CA VAL A 64 -1.27 -6.46 5.87
C VAL A 64 -0.28 -5.73 4.95
N THR A 65 0.69 -6.43 4.39
CA THR A 65 1.63 -5.87 3.41
C THR A 65 0.87 -5.34 2.20
N PHE A 66 0.01 -6.17 1.59
CA PHE A 66 -0.79 -5.79 0.44
C PHE A 66 -1.73 -4.61 0.76
N ALA A 67 -2.38 -4.65 1.93
CA ALA A 67 -3.22 -3.54 2.40
C ALA A 67 -2.42 -2.23 2.58
N SER A 68 -1.16 -2.31 3.04
CA SER A 68 -0.31 -1.12 3.18
C SER A 68 0.08 -0.49 1.83
N LEU A 69 0.17 -1.30 0.76
CA LEU A 69 0.38 -0.77 -0.60
C LEU A 69 -0.85 0.02 -1.05
N ILE A 70 -2.05 -0.54 -0.88
CA ILE A 70 -3.31 0.12 -1.21
C ILE A 70 -3.50 1.41 -0.39
N GLU A 71 -3.19 1.36 0.90
CA GLU A 71 -3.27 2.52 1.80
C GLU A 71 -2.47 3.70 1.27
N LYS A 72 -1.25 3.43 0.78
CA LYS A 72 -0.35 4.48 0.31
C LYS A 72 -0.68 5.02 -1.08
N GLU A 73 -1.42 4.29 -1.88
CA GLU A 73 -1.82 4.70 -3.24
C GLU A 73 -3.17 5.43 -3.27
N ALA A 74 -4.16 4.95 -2.52
CA ALA A 74 -5.51 5.50 -2.63
C ALA A 74 -5.64 6.84 -1.90
N LYS A 75 -5.74 7.91 -2.69
CA LYS A 75 -6.21 9.23 -2.25
C LYS A 75 -7.73 9.30 -2.12
N VAL A 76 -8.45 8.55 -2.96
CA VAL A 76 -9.91 8.49 -2.99
C VAL A 76 -10.38 7.13 -2.50
N ASP A 77 -11.24 7.12 -1.47
CA ASP A 77 -11.67 5.89 -0.80
C ASP A 77 -12.48 4.93 -1.68
N ALA A 78 -13.12 5.43 -2.73
CA ALA A 78 -13.88 4.63 -3.69
C ALA A 78 -12.98 3.87 -4.68
N GLU A 79 -11.68 4.19 -4.75
CA GLU A 79 -10.74 3.55 -5.69
C GLU A 79 -10.00 2.37 -5.08
N ARG A 80 -10.07 2.16 -3.77
CA ARG A 80 -9.26 1.16 -3.05
C ARG A 80 -9.47 -0.25 -3.61
N GLU A 81 -10.72 -0.64 -3.85
CA GLU A 81 -11.06 -1.95 -4.40
C GLU A 81 -10.53 -2.11 -5.85
N THR A 82 -10.50 -1.04 -6.65
CA THR A 82 -9.95 -1.03 -8.02
C THR A 82 -8.42 -1.05 -8.04
N ILE A 83 -7.76 -0.29 -7.15
CA ILE A 83 -6.29 -0.36 -6.97
C ILE A 83 -5.88 -1.75 -6.52
N SER A 84 -6.63 -2.33 -5.58
CA SER A 84 -6.45 -3.73 -5.16
C SER A 84 -6.55 -4.69 -6.35
N SER A 85 -7.56 -4.52 -7.22
CA SER A 85 -7.71 -5.29 -8.46
C SER A 85 -6.45 -5.23 -9.33
N VAL A 86 -5.89 -4.03 -9.56
CA VAL A 86 -4.66 -3.87 -10.36
C VAL A 86 -3.49 -4.65 -9.77
N TYR A 87 -3.26 -4.54 -8.47
CA TYR A 87 -2.15 -5.25 -7.83
C TYR A 87 -2.35 -6.77 -7.82
N HIS A 88 -3.58 -7.26 -7.60
CA HIS A 88 -3.89 -8.68 -7.72
C HIS A 88 -3.62 -9.18 -9.15
N ASN A 89 -4.09 -8.46 -10.17
CA ASN A 89 -3.88 -8.81 -11.57
C ASN A 89 -2.38 -8.85 -11.93
N ARG A 90 -1.60 -7.88 -11.43
CA ARG A 90 -0.14 -7.85 -11.63
C ARG A 90 0.54 -9.05 -10.97
N LEU A 91 0.18 -9.38 -9.72
CA LEU A 91 0.72 -10.57 -9.04
C LEU A 91 0.42 -11.85 -9.81
N GLN A 92 -0.83 -12.03 -10.25
CA GLN A 92 -1.26 -13.21 -11.01
C GLN A 92 -0.52 -13.34 -12.35
N LYS A 93 -0.22 -12.22 -13.01
CA LYS A 93 0.51 -12.19 -14.29
C LYS A 93 2.03 -12.18 -14.14
N GLY A 94 2.57 -12.20 -12.91
CA GLY A 94 4.01 -12.11 -12.66
C GLY A 94 4.64 -10.77 -13.06
N ILE A 95 3.85 -9.69 -13.07
CA ILE A 95 4.30 -8.33 -13.39
C ILE A 95 4.77 -7.66 -12.08
N GLN A 96 5.82 -6.85 -12.16
CA GLN A 96 6.25 -5.99 -11.06
C GLN A 96 5.09 -5.11 -10.55
N LEU A 97 4.97 -4.95 -9.23
CA LEU A 97 3.95 -4.05 -8.67
C LEU A 97 4.23 -2.59 -9.01
N ALA A 98 5.50 -2.20 -9.15
CA ALA A 98 5.93 -0.85 -9.51
C ALA A 98 5.20 0.24 -8.71
N CYS A 99 5.19 0.07 -7.39
CA CYS A 99 4.51 0.94 -6.43
C CYS A 99 5.52 1.95 -5.85
N ASP A 100 5.36 3.23 -6.18
CA ASP A 100 6.25 4.32 -5.76
C ASP A 100 6.48 4.39 -4.23
N PRO A 101 5.43 4.28 -3.39
CA PRO A 101 5.58 4.22 -1.94
C PRO A 101 6.58 3.18 -1.42
N THR A 102 6.76 2.07 -2.13
CA THR A 102 7.70 1.02 -1.70
C THR A 102 9.16 1.43 -1.87
N VAL A 103 9.46 2.22 -2.91
CA VAL A 103 10.80 2.80 -3.14
C VAL A 103 11.07 3.93 -2.14
N ILE A 104 10.07 4.75 -1.84
CA ILE A 104 10.15 5.75 -0.76
C ILE A 104 10.45 5.06 0.57
N TYR A 105 9.70 4.00 0.91
CA TYR A 105 9.91 3.24 2.14
C TYR A 105 11.32 2.65 2.22
N ALA A 106 11.80 2.03 1.14
CA ALA A 106 13.19 1.56 1.05
C ALA A 106 14.20 2.68 1.31
N ALA A 107 13.94 3.89 0.80
CA ALA A 107 14.79 5.04 1.03
C ALA A 107 14.73 5.58 2.47
N LEU A 108 13.56 5.53 3.12
CA LEU A 108 13.38 5.96 4.50
C LEU A 108 14.12 5.04 5.48
N ILE A 109 13.97 3.72 5.36
CA ILE A 109 14.62 2.76 6.27
C ILE A 109 16.15 2.76 6.15
N GLU A 110 16.69 3.19 5.01
CA GLU A 110 18.13 3.36 4.79
C GLU A 110 18.64 4.76 5.16
N GLY A 111 17.77 5.70 5.58
CA GLY A 111 18.15 7.09 5.87
C GLY A 111 18.57 7.91 4.65
N LYS A 112 18.09 7.54 3.44
CA LYS A 112 18.48 8.15 2.16
C LYS A 112 17.32 8.88 1.45
N TYR A 113 16.18 9.04 2.09
CA TYR A 113 15.05 9.76 1.50
C TYR A 113 15.32 11.27 1.48
N ARG A 114 15.18 11.89 0.30
CA ARG A 114 15.54 13.29 0.04
C ARG A 114 14.33 14.19 -0.20
N GLY A 115 13.14 13.75 0.23
CA GLY A 115 11.88 14.48 0.03
C GLY A 115 11.25 14.31 -1.36
N LYS A 116 11.96 13.71 -2.33
CA LYS A 116 11.43 13.32 -3.63
C LYS A 116 12.10 12.04 -4.15
N ILE A 117 11.43 11.34 -5.06
CA ILE A 117 11.96 10.16 -5.74
C ILE A 117 12.86 10.60 -6.90
N TYR A 118 14.06 10.04 -6.98
CA TYR A 118 14.96 10.18 -8.12
C TYR A 118 15.10 8.85 -8.87
N ARG A 119 15.63 8.90 -10.09
CA ARG A 119 15.94 7.69 -10.86
C ARG A 119 16.85 6.72 -10.10
N SER A 120 17.83 7.26 -9.36
CA SER A 120 18.72 6.47 -8.49
C SER A 120 17.96 5.66 -7.42
N ASP A 121 16.78 6.13 -7.00
CA ASP A 121 15.95 5.43 -6.02
C ASP A 121 15.18 4.29 -6.69
N LEU A 122 14.68 4.50 -7.91
CA LEU A 122 14.05 3.45 -8.74
C LEU A 122 15.05 2.33 -9.11
N ASP A 123 16.31 2.67 -9.32
CA ASP A 123 17.37 1.71 -9.69
C ASP A 123 17.99 1.00 -8.47
N ARG A 124 17.62 1.40 -7.25
CA ARG A 124 18.19 0.90 -5.99
C ARG A 124 17.92 -0.59 -5.78
N ASP A 125 18.92 -1.35 -5.37
CA ASP A 125 18.71 -2.75 -4.96
C ASP A 125 18.23 -2.81 -3.51
N SER A 126 16.93 -3.08 -3.34
CA SER A 126 16.28 -3.26 -2.04
C SER A 126 15.18 -4.31 -2.18
N PRO A 127 14.94 -5.16 -1.17
CA PRO A 127 13.83 -6.11 -1.21
C PRO A 127 12.46 -5.42 -1.23
N TYR A 128 12.37 -4.16 -0.81
CA TYR A 128 11.16 -3.34 -0.91
C TYR A 128 11.00 -2.68 -2.29
N ASN A 129 12.01 -2.70 -3.16
CA ASN A 129 11.88 -2.06 -4.47
C ASN A 129 11.04 -2.91 -5.44
N THR A 130 9.74 -2.63 -5.48
CA THR A 130 8.78 -3.34 -6.34
C THR A 130 8.88 -2.99 -7.83
N TYR A 131 9.80 -2.10 -8.24
CA TYR A 131 10.18 -1.94 -9.65
C TYR A 131 11.18 -3.01 -10.11
N LYS A 132 11.93 -3.59 -9.19
CA LYS A 132 12.99 -4.57 -9.49
C LYS A 132 12.66 -5.98 -9.03
N LYS A 133 11.87 -6.12 -7.97
CA LYS A 133 11.45 -7.42 -7.42
C LYS A 133 9.99 -7.70 -7.82
N ILE A 134 9.74 -8.91 -8.31
CA ILE A 134 8.38 -9.40 -8.59
C ILE A 134 7.79 -9.92 -7.27
N GLY A 135 6.50 -9.68 -7.06
CA GLY A 135 5.78 -10.08 -5.87
C GLY A 135 5.64 -8.96 -4.83
N MET A 136 5.10 -9.33 -3.67
CA MET A 136 4.97 -8.41 -2.54
C MET A 136 6.34 -8.12 -1.89
N PRO A 137 6.54 -6.92 -1.33
CA PRO A 137 7.71 -6.65 -0.50
C PRO A 137 7.73 -7.54 0.75
N PRO A 138 8.85 -7.63 1.48
CA PRO A 138 8.99 -8.55 2.61
C PRO A 138 8.16 -8.17 3.85
N GLY A 139 7.50 -7.01 3.86
CA GLY A 139 6.65 -6.56 4.95
C GLY A 139 5.84 -5.32 4.57
N PRO A 140 4.96 -4.85 5.47
CA PRO A 140 4.19 -3.63 5.27
C PRO A 140 5.09 -2.40 5.16
N ILE A 141 4.60 -1.36 4.48
CA ILE A 141 5.30 -0.07 4.32
C ILE A 141 4.60 1.10 5.04
N ALA A 142 3.48 0.80 5.69
CA ALA A 142 2.63 1.72 6.43
C ALA A 142 1.62 0.93 7.27
N SER A 143 0.95 1.60 8.20
CA SER A 143 -0.22 1.07 8.91
C SER A 143 -1.51 1.24 8.09
N PRO A 144 -2.10 0.16 7.53
CA PRO A 144 -3.33 0.26 6.75
C PRO A 144 -4.56 0.45 7.63
N GLY A 145 -5.51 1.26 7.14
CA GLY A 145 -6.84 1.39 7.74
C GLY A 145 -7.75 0.21 7.39
N LYS A 146 -8.94 0.19 8.01
CA LYS A 146 -9.96 -0.86 7.78
C LYS A 146 -10.37 -0.98 6.32
N ARG A 147 -10.54 0.14 5.61
CA ARG A 147 -10.94 0.15 4.19
C ARG A 147 -9.89 -0.52 3.31
N SER A 148 -8.60 -0.25 3.54
CA SER A 148 -7.51 -0.88 2.79
C SER A 148 -7.34 -2.37 3.12
N LEU A 149 -7.52 -2.77 4.39
CA LEU A 149 -7.56 -4.19 4.78
C LEU A 149 -8.68 -4.95 4.08
N ASN A 150 -9.88 -4.36 4.03
CA ASN A 150 -11.01 -4.96 3.32
C ASN A 150 -10.75 -5.02 1.81
N ALA A 151 -10.28 -3.92 1.20
CA ALA A 151 -10.01 -3.87 -0.23
C ALA A 151 -8.93 -4.89 -0.65
N ALA A 152 -7.91 -5.13 0.18
CA ALA A 152 -6.89 -6.14 -0.06
C ALA A 152 -7.46 -7.55 -0.21
N LEU A 153 -8.52 -7.86 0.54
CA LEU A 153 -9.14 -9.19 0.63
C LEU A 153 -10.47 -9.29 -0.13
N SER A 154 -10.94 -8.19 -0.70
CA SER A 154 -12.15 -8.11 -1.51
C SER A 154 -11.94 -7.13 -2.66
N PRO A 155 -11.04 -7.45 -3.62
CA PRO A 155 -10.76 -6.58 -4.76
C PRO A 155 -11.97 -6.48 -5.69
N ALA A 156 -12.08 -5.36 -6.39
CA ALA A 156 -12.97 -5.26 -7.54
C ALA A 156 -12.55 -6.28 -8.61
N GLN A 157 -13.51 -6.78 -9.38
CA GLN A 157 -13.25 -7.69 -10.49
C GLN A 157 -13.09 -6.86 -11.77
N THR A 158 -11.85 -6.65 -12.20
CA THR A 158 -11.50 -5.86 -13.40
C THR A 158 -10.27 -6.47 -14.06
N ASP A 159 -10.02 -6.12 -15.32
CA ASP A 159 -8.80 -6.53 -16.04
C ASP A 159 -7.68 -5.47 -15.98
N TYR A 160 -7.85 -4.42 -15.18
CA TYR A 160 -6.89 -3.32 -15.14
C TYR A 160 -5.53 -3.79 -14.64
N ILE A 161 -4.48 -3.32 -15.30
CA ILE A 161 -3.09 -3.58 -14.92
C ILE A 161 -2.26 -2.29 -14.85
N TYR A 162 -2.86 -1.13 -15.09
CA TYR A 162 -2.23 0.18 -14.98
C TYR A 162 -3.19 1.18 -14.34
N PHE A 163 -2.63 2.14 -13.60
CA PHE A 163 -3.33 3.34 -13.18
C PHE A 163 -2.33 4.50 -13.08
N VAL A 164 -2.83 5.72 -13.24
CA VAL A 164 -2.07 6.98 -13.08
C VAL A 164 -3.06 8.07 -12.67
N VAL A 165 -2.60 9.13 -12.00
CA VAL A 165 -3.46 10.25 -11.59
C VAL A 165 -4.24 10.79 -12.79
N ASP A 166 -5.56 10.93 -12.62
CA ASP A 166 -6.47 11.49 -13.61
C ASP A 166 -6.48 13.02 -13.50
N VAL A 167 -5.63 13.62 -14.32
CA VAL A 167 -5.49 15.08 -14.45
C VAL A 167 -6.79 15.80 -14.84
N THR A 168 -7.79 15.09 -15.37
CA THR A 168 -9.03 15.73 -15.80
C THR A 168 -10.02 16.00 -14.66
N LYS A 169 -9.81 15.37 -13.49
CA LYS A 169 -10.74 15.44 -12.36
C LYS A 169 -10.28 16.34 -11.22
N ASN A 170 -8.98 16.67 -11.14
CA ASN A 170 -8.39 17.54 -10.11
C ASN A 170 -8.72 17.18 -8.64
N ASP A 171 -9.16 15.95 -8.39
CA ASP A 171 -9.51 15.41 -7.07
C ASP A 171 -8.48 14.39 -6.55
N GLY A 172 -7.46 14.10 -7.36
CA GLY A 172 -6.43 13.10 -7.06
C GLY A 172 -6.86 11.66 -7.31
N SER A 173 -8.00 11.43 -7.97
CA SER A 173 -8.41 10.12 -8.48
C SER A 173 -7.48 9.64 -9.60
N HIS A 174 -7.66 8.39 -10.02
CA HIS A 174 -6.83 7.72 -11.00
C HIS A 174 -7.62 7.32 -12.25
N LYS A 175 -6.91 7.32 -13.37
CA LYS A 175 -7.33 6.71 -14.62
C LYS A 175 -6.76 5.29 -14.70
N PHE A 176 -7.65 4.31 -14.68
CA PHE A 176 -7.32 2.90 -14.79
C PHE A 176 -7.29 2.45 -16.25
N SER A 177 -6.41 1.51 -16.59
CA SER A 177 -6.29 0.99 -17.96
C SER A 177 -5.74 -0.44 -18.02
N VAL A 178 -6.08 -1.13 -19.10
CA VAL A 178 -5.58 -2.48 -19.43
C VAL A 178 -4.40 -2.39 -20.41
N SER A 179 -4.43 -1.41 -21.31
CA SER A 179 -3.42 -1.22 -22.35
C SER A 179 -2.32 -0.26 -21.91
N SER A 180 -1.06 -0.61 -22.21
CA SER A 180 0.08 0.28 -22.00
C SER A 180 -0.06 1.58 -22.81
N GLY A 181 -0.63 1.53 -24.02
CA GLY A 181 -0.84 2.72 -24.84
C GLY A 181 -1.85 3.70 -24.24
N ASP A 182 -2.85 3.22 -23.51
CA ASP A 182 -3.80 4.08 -22.78
C ASP A 182 -3.13 4.71 -21.57
N HIS A 183 -2.34 3.91 -20.85
CA HIS A 183 -1.55 4.37 -19.72
C HIS A 183 -0.53 5.43 -20.13
N ASP A 184 0.24 5.18 -21.20
CA ASP A 184 1.28 6.10 -21.68
C ASP A 184 0.68 7.45 -22.10
N ARG A 185 -0.49 7.46 -22.74
CA ARG A 185 -1.22 8.69 -23.06
C ARG A 185 -1.63 9.45 -21.79
N ALA A 186 -2.14 8.75 -20.78
CA ALA A 186 -2.50 9.38 -19.51
C ALA A 186 -1.27 9.92 -18.75
N VAL A 187 -0.14 9.20 -18.78
CA VAL A 187 1.15 9.65 -18.22
C VAL A 187 1.68 10.89 -18.97
N GLN A 188 1.53 10.95 -20.29
CA GLN A 188 1.92 12.13 -21.06
C GLN A 188 1.13 13.38 -20.65
N LEU A 189 -0.18 13.24 -20.42
CA LEU A 189 -1.02 14.33 -19.93
C LEU A 189 -0.58 14.80 -18.54
N LEU A 190 -0.30 13.86 -17.61
CA LEU A 190 0.25 14.19 -16.29
C LEU A 190 1.55 14.99 -16.39
N ARG A 191 2.49 14.55 -17.22
CA ARG A 191 3.76 15.26 -17.45
C ARG A 191 3.58 16.63 -18.10
N GLN A 192 2.53 16.84 -18.89
CA GLN A 192 2.22 18.15 -19.46
C GLN A 192 1.67 19.09 -18.38
N GLN A 193 0.76 18.62 -17.52
CA GLN A 193 0.26 19.39 -16.38
C GLN A 193 1.38 19.76 -15.40
N GLU A 194 2.26 18.82 -15.04
CA GLU A 194 3.41 19.08 -14.14
C GLU A 194 4.38 20.14 -14.71
N ARG A 195 4.43 20.29 -16.05
CA ARG A 195 5.20 21.32 -16.75
C ARG A 195 4.43 22.63 -16.96
N GLY A 196 3.20 22.74 -16.45
CA GLY A 196 2.33 23.90 -16.62
C GLY A 196 1.79 24.08 -18.06
N GLN A 197 1.77 23.01 -18.86
CA GLN A 197 1.31 23.02 -20.25
C GLN A 197 -0.18 22.67 -20.40
N LEU A 198 -0.81 22.26 -19.30
CA LEU A 198 -2.26 22.08 -19.17
C LEU A 198 -2.74 22.88 -17.95
N PRO A 199 -3.90 23.54 -18.02
CA PRO A 199 -4.48 24.26 -16.89
C PRO A 199 -4.91 23.32 -15.75
#